data_AF-A0A7H4M2W6-F1
#
_entry.id   AF-A0A7H4M2W6-F1
#
_cell.length_a   1.000
_cell.length_b   1.000
_cell.length_c   1.000
_cell.angle_alpha   90.00
_cell.angle_beta   90.00
_cell.angle_gamma   90.00
#
_symmetry.space_group_name_H-M   'P 1'
#
loop_
_entity.id
_entity.type
_entity.pdbx_description
1 polymer ?
#
loop_
_entity_poly.entity_id
_entity_poly.type
_entity_poly.pdbx_seq_one_letter_code
_entity_poly.pdbx_strand_id
1 'polypeptide(L)'
;MKYGNIFTLILKGYHCNNYISRWEALLTHKEYQVIRMLCCGKQYHHIGKSLGITIKTVSTHKIKALKKLGAPSMSSLILQFKR
;
A
#
# COMPACT_ATOMS: atom_id res chain seq x y z
N MET A 1 24.25 -4.97 3.71
CA MET A 1 23.07 -4.86 2.81
C MET A 1 21.83 -5.17 3.62
N LYS A 2 20.81 -4.33 3.80
CA LYS A 2 20.34 -3.13 3.10
C LYS A 2 19.44 -2.39 4.12
N TYR A 3 19.68 -1.09 4.32
CA TYR A 3 18.77 -0.10 4.92
C TYR A 3 17.83 -0.67 6.00
N GLY A 4 18.27 -0.75 7.25
CA GLY A 4 18.47 0.46 8.04
C GLY A 4 17.10 0.90 8.58
N ASN A 5 16.83 0.47 9.81
CA ASN A 5 15.68 0.79 10.63
C ASN A 5 15.54 2.31 10.87
N ILE A 6 15.15 3.06 9.83
CA ILE A 6 14.78 4.47 9.91
C ILE A 6 13.30 4.66 9.49
N PHE A 7 12.80 3.86 8.55
CA PHE A 7 11.38 3.93 8.15
C PHE A 7 10.41 3.33 9.17
N THR A 8 10.88 2.37 9.99
CA THR A 8 10.11 1.82 11.11
C THR A 8 9.87 2.87 12.22
N LEU A 9 10.74 3.88 12.33
CA LEU A 9 10.62 4.96 13.30
C LEU A 9 9.68 6.09 12.84
N ILE A 10 9.55 6.31 11.52
CA ILE A 10 8.62 7.31 10.98
C ILE A 10 7.15 6.84 11.18
N LEU A 11 6.89 5.53 11.15
CA LEU A 11 5.54 4.98 11.35
C LEU A 11 5.06 4.91 12.82
N LYS A 12 5.89 5.27 13.80
CA LYS A 12 5.42 5.48 15.19
C LYS A 12 4.80 6.86 15.41
N GLY A 13 5.05 7.83 14.52
CA GLY A 13 4.64 9.24 14.69
C GLY A 13 3.56 9.74 13.73
N TYR A 14 3.36 9.13 12.56
CA TYR A 14 2.21 9.44 11.72
C TYR A 14 1.05 8.56 12.13
N HIS A 15 0.12 9.15 12.84
CA HIS A 15 -1.18 8.61 13.22
C HIS A 15 -1.94 8.11 11.98
N CYS A 16 -1.62 6.91 11.45
CA CYS A 16 -2.37 6.24 10.38
C CYS A 16 -3.71 5.68 10.89
N ASN A 17 -4.06 6.03 12.14
CA ASN A 17 -4.98 5.32 13.00
C ASN A 17 -6.46 5.56 12.66
N ASN A 18 -6.78 6.37 11.63
CA ASN A 18 -8.19 6.62 11.27
C ASN A 18 -8.53 6.48 9.77
N TYR A 19 -7.58 6.19 8.89
CA TYR A 19 -7.83 6.06 7.44
C TYR A 19 -7.80 4.61 6.94
N ILE A 20 -7.20 3.71 7.73
CA ILE A 20 -7.08 2.28 7.41
C ILE A 20 -8.45 1.59 7.40
N SER A 21 -9.34 1.95 8.35
CA SER A 21 -10.64 1.30 8.53
C SER A 21 -11.60 1.49 7.34
N ARG A 22 -11.50 2.62 6.62
CA ARG A 22 -12.39 2.91 5.47
C ARG A 22 -12.06 2.06 4.24
N TRP A 23 -10.80 1.68 4.09
CA TRP A 23 -10.33 0.89 2.95
C TRP A 23 -10.43 -0.61 3.19
N GLU A 24 -10.30 -1.08 4.44
CA GLU A 24 -10.58 -2.50 4.77
C GLU A 24 -12.02 -2.90 4.42
N ALA A 25 -12.98 -1.98 4.49
CA ALA A 25 -14.36 -2.24 4.08
C ALA A 25 -14.57 -2.30 2.56
N LEU A 26 -13.70 -1.66 1.77
CA LEU A 26 -13.84 -1.53 0.30
C LEU A 26 -12.93 -2.48 -0.48
N LEU A 27 -11.77 -2.83 0.08
CA LEU A 27 -10.74 -3.64 -0.55
C LEU A 27 -10.77 -5.06 0.00
N THR A 28 -10.36 -6.01 -0.82
CA THR A 28 -10.03 -7.34 -0.31
C THR A 28 -8.72 -7.29 0.47
N HIS A 29 -8.55 -8.15 1.48
CA HIS A 29 -7.35 -8.21 2.32
C HIS A 29 -6.02 -8.15 1.53
N LYS A 30 -5.91 -8.89 0.41
CA LYS A 30 -4.71 -8.87 -0.45
C LYS A 30 -4.49 -7.54 -1.18
N GLU A 31 -5.56 -6.89 -1.62
CA GLU A 31 -5.50 -5.59 -2.30
C GLU A 31 -5.06 -4.50 -1.33
N TYR A 32 -5.63 -4.52 -0.12
CA TYR A 32 -5.24 -3.64 0.98
C TYR A 32 -3.76 -3.81 1.34
N GLN A 33 -3.29 -5.04 1.54
CA GLN A 33 -1.88 -5.30 1.87
C GLN A 33 -0.92 -4.77 0.80
N VAL A 34 -1.24 -4.96 -0.48
CA VAL A 34 -0.45 -4.43 -1.59
C VAL A 34 -0.39 -2.89 -1.56
N ILE A 35 -1.54 -2.22 -1.44
CA ILE A 35 -1.60 -0.75 -1.39
C ILE A 35 -0.87 -0.22 -0.16
N ARG A 36 -1.06 -0.82 1.01
CA ARG A 36 -0.37 -0.43 2.25
C ARG A 36 1.14 -0.50 2.11
N MET A 37 1.68 -1.56 1.52
CA MET A 37 3.11 -1.69 1.30
C MET A 37 3.63 -0.74 0.21
N LEU A 38 2.84 -0.46 -0.83
CA LEU A 38 3.17 0.56 -1.83
C LEU A 38 3.23 1.95 -1.21
N CYS A 39 2.27 2.31 -0.34
CA CYS A 39 2.30 3.57 0.43
C CYS A 39 3.52 3.65 1.36
N CYS A 40 3.98 2.52 1.88
CA CYS A 40 5.22 2.41 2.65
C CYS A 40 6.50 2.51 1.79
N GLY A 41 6.37 2.73 0.48
CA GLY A 41 7.50 2.85 -0.45
C GLY A 41 8.16 1.52 -0.80
N LYS A 42 7.49 0.38 -0.57
CA LYS A 42 8.03 -0.94 -0.95
C LYS A 42 7.95 -1.13 -2.46
N GLN A 43 9.02 -1.68 -3.01
CA GLN A 43 9.12 -2.07 -4.43
C GLN A 43 8.27 -3.32 -4.72
N TYR A 44 7.77 -3.45 -5.95
CA TYR A 44 6.93 -4.58 -6.37
C TYR A 44 7.54 -5.97 -6.09
N HIS A 45 8.86 -6.12 -6.26
CA HIS A 45 9.55 -7.40 -5.99
C HIS A 45 9.55 -7.75 -4.50
N HIS A 46 9.71 -6.75 -3.61
CA HIS A 46 9.65 -6.97 -2.17
C HIS A 46 8.23 -7.31 -1.71
N ILE A 47 7.23 -6.65 -2.30
CA ILE A 47 5.81 -6.92 -2.02
C ILE A 47 5.46 -8.34 -2.45
N GLY A 48 5.86 -8.75 -3.66
CA GLY A 48 5.65 -10.09 -4.16
C GLY A 48 6.29 -11.15 -3.27
N LYS A 49 7.55 -10.93 -2.85
CA LYS A 49 8.25 -11.82 -1.92
C LYS A 49 7.56 -11.89 -0.55
N SER A 50 7.10 -10.75 -0.03
CA SER A 50 6.45 -10.68 1.29
C SER A 50 5.07 -11.34 1.33
N LEU A 51 4.35 -11.37 0.21
CA LEU A 51 3.01 -11.93 0.09
C LEU A 51 2.99 -13.32 -0.56
N GLY A 52 4.13 -13.82 -1.02
CA GLY A 52 4.22 -15.07 -1.77
C GLY A 52 3.51 -15.02 -3.13
N ILE A 53 3.48 -13.85 -3.79
CA ILE A 53 2.82 -13.65 -5.09
C ILE A 53 3.79 -13.08 -6.13
N THR A 54 3.51 -13.33 -7.41
CA THR A 54 4.29 -12.80 -8.52
C THR A 54 4.16 -11.28 -8.63
N ILE A 55 5.20 -10.60 -9.12
CA ILE A 55 5.20 -9.16 -9.43
C ILE A 55 4.00 -8.77 -10.32
N LYS A 56 3.67 -9.61 -11.30
CA LYS A 56 2.50 -9.44 -12.17
C LYS A 56 1.20 -9.38 -11.36
N THR A 57 1.05 -10.29 -10.39
CA THR A 57 -0.09 -10.36 -9.49
C THR A 57 -0.18 -9.12 -8.58
N VAL A 58 0.97 -8.61 -8.09
CA VAL A 58 1.02 -7.33 -7.36
C VAL A 58 0.47 -6.19 -8.22
N SER A 59 0.90 -6.10 -9.48
CA SER A 59 0.41 -5.09 -10.42
C SER A 59 -1.11 -5.21 -10.67
N THR A 60 -1.60 -6.44 -10.85
CA THR A 60 -3.04 -6.69 -11.00
C THR A 60 -3.84 -6.27 -9.77
N HIS A 61 -3.38 -6.63 -8.56
CA HIS A 61 -4.04 -6.22 -7.32
C HIS A 61 -4.02 -4.70 -7.13
N LYS A 62 -2.91 -4.02 -7.47
CA LYS A 62 -2.83 -2.56 -7.47
C LYS A 62 -3.91 -1.93 -8.34
N ILE A 63 -4.05 -2.39 -9.60
CA ILE A 63 -5.03 -1.84 -10.54
C ILE A 63 -6.46 -2.05 -10.03
N LYS A 64 -6.76 -3.24 -9.53
CA LYS A 64 -8.08 -3.54 -8.94
C LYS A 64 -8.37 -2.67 -7.72
N ALA A 65 -7.38 -2.50 -6.84
CA ALA A 65 -7.50 -1.66 -5.66
C ALA A 65 -7.76 -0.19 -6.04
N LEU A 66 -6.97 0.37 -6.97
CA LEU A 66 -7.15 1.73 -7.46
C LEU A 66 -8.54 1.95 -8.07
N LYS A 67 -9.02 0.97 -8.86
CA LYS A 67 -10.36 1.01 -9.45
C LYS A 67 -11.46 1.03 -8.37
N LYS A 68 -11.34 0.19 -7.34
CA LYS A 68 -12.29 0.15 -6.21
C LYS A 68 -12.27 1.45 -5.39
N LEU A 69 -11.11 2.08 -5.27
CA LEU A 69 -10.92 3.34 -4.56
C LEU A 69 -11.27 4.58 -5.39
N GLY A 70 -11.60 4.40 -6.69
CA GLY A 70 -11.86 5.51 -7.60
C GLY A 70 -10.64 6.40 -7.86
N ALA A 71 -9.43 5.91 -7.58
CA ALA A 71 -8.20 6.66 -7.75
C ALA A 71 -7.58 6.38 -9.12
N PRO A 72 -7.32 7.41 -9.96
CA PRO A 72 -6.76 7.21 -11.30
C PRO A 72 -5.29 6.76 -11.26
N SER A 73 -4.57 7.12 -10.19
CA SER A 73 -3.13 6.85 -10.04
C SER A 73 -2.76 6.67 -8.58
N MET A 74 -1.66 5.95 -8.34
CA MET A 74 -1.09 5.80 -6.98
C MET A 74 -0.79 7.16 -6.34
N SER A 75 -0.27 8.11 -7.12
CA SER A 75 -0.01 9.48 -6.66
C SER A 75 -1.29 10.19 -6.21
N SER A 76 -2.40 10.01 -6.93
CA SER A 76 -3.69 10.58 -6.57
C SER A 76 -4.22 9.98 -5.27
N LEU A 77 -4.03 8.68 -5.05
CA LEU A 77 -4.35 8.01 -3.80
C LEU A 77 -3.51 8.52 -2.63
N ILE A 78 -2.20 8.75 -2.83
CA ILE A 78 -1.32 9.34 -1.82
C ILE A 78 -1.72 10.79 -1.51
N LEU A 79 -2.09 11.58 -2.51
CA LEU A 79 -2.57 12.95 -2.32
C LEU A 79 -3.89 12.99 -1.54
N GLN A 80 -4.79 12.03 -1.77
CA GLN A 80 -6.02 11.88 -1.00
C GLN A 80 -5.75 11.53 0.47
N PHE A 81 -4.65 10.83 0.76
CA PHE A 81 -4.22 10.51 2.12
C PHE A 81 -3.57 11.70 2.85
N LYS A 82 -2.88 12.58 2.11
CA LYS A 82 -2.19 13.74 2.68
C LYS A 82 -3.15 14.89 3.04
N ARG A 83 -4.42 14.80 2.65
CA ARG A 83 -5.44 15.82 2.84
C ARG A 83 -6.33 15.48 4.03
#